data_AF-A0A3D4LKH0-F1
#
_entry.id   AF-A0A3D4LKH0-F1
#
_cell.length_a   1.000
_cell.length_b   1.000
_cell.length_c   1.000
_cell.angle_alpha   90.00
_cell.angle_beta   90.00
_cell.angle_gamma   90.00
#
_symmetry.space_group_name_H-M   'P 1'
#
loop_
_entity.id
_entity.type
_entity.pdbx_description
1 polymer ?
#
loop_
_entity_poly.entity_id
_entity_poly.type
_entity_poly.pdbx_seq_one_letter_code
_entity_poly.pdbx_strand_id
1 'polypeptide(L)'
;MKIFKTTTRKIILIIFVLAFTLNTFVYAGVNPTREELELMIDRVAEKRAIPAILLKAIARVESCYEHYKSDGSPKINGTSIGLMQINNRYGGYDSEKLKYDLEYNIEAGADVLLNKWSMSSYNEVSSVGNMDPNVLENWYFALWAYNGWAQSNNPNVVQSYAKKYTYQQLIYDVIEKEYDGKIHNIDFSYLPATGKPSRSLVVPTPMYTNGGNIAFYEKGDYVRTDGIRTKFHLRDAPAGRYIHDISLNQLGIIVEGPVLQNGYYWYKVYIDDNTEGWIERNFLYRTGDNEYGRYVFEDISFHWARKIIMELYGKNIISEAQYYNPDNYVSKEEFCILLSK
;
A
#
# COMPACT_ATOMS: atom_id res chain seq x y z
N MET A 1 2.26 31.54 -54.01
CA MET A 1 2.49 31.24 -52.59
C MET A 1 3.96 31.55 -52.28
N LYS A 2 4.27 32.68 -51.62
CA LYS A 2 5.66 33.12 -51.40
C LYS A 2 6.33 32.17 -50.40
N ILE A 3 7.22 31.33 -50.91
CA ILE A 3 8.09 30.45 -50.13
C ILE A 3 8.98 31.34 -49.25
N PHE A 4 9.01 31.07 -47.95
CA PHE A 4 9.70 31.87 -46.93
C PHE A 4 11.15 32.23 -47.32
N LYS A 5 11.60 33.45 -46.95
CA LYS A 5 12.99 33.91 -47.15
C LYS A 5 13.98 32.92 -46.49
N THR A 6 15.16 32.76 -47.10
CA THR A 6 16.20 31.80 -46.70
C THR A 6 16.60 31.89 -45.23
N THR A 7 16.58 33.09 -44.65
CA THR A 7 16.83 33.32 -43.21
C THR A 7 15.73 32.73 -42.32
N THR A 8 14.46 32.87 -42.72
CA THR A 8 13.31 32.33 -42.00
C THR A 8 13.31 30.80 -42.01
N ARG A 9 13.74 30.16 -43.12
CA ARG A 9 13.93 28.70 -43.18
C ARG A 9 14.99 28.19 -42.21
N LYS A 10 16.12 28.90 -42.06
CA LYS A 10 17.18 28.53 -41.11
C LYS A 10 16.73 28.66 -39.66
N ILE A 11 15.98 29.70 -39.32
CA ILE A 11 15.43 29.90 -37.97
C ILE A 11 14.40 28.80 -37.63
N ILE A 12 13.49 28.47 -38.56
CA ILE A 12 12.52 27.37 -38.36
C ILE A 12 13.23 26.02 -38.17
N LEU A 13 14.28 25.75 -38.96
CA LEU A 13 15.06 24.52 -38.83
C LEU A 13 15.78 24.43 -37.48
N ILE A 14 16.37 25.53 -37.00
CA ILE A 14 17.04 25.60 -35.69
C ILE A 14 16.03 25.41 -34.56
N ILE A 15 14.85 26.02 -34.63
CA ILE A 15 13.77 25.83 -33.64
C ILE A 15 13.28 24.38 -33.64
N PHE A 16 13.11 23.75 -34.81
CA PHE A 16 12.74 22.34 -34.90
C PHE A 16 13.81 21.41 -34.33
N VAL A 17 15.09 21.68 -34.59
CA VAL A 17 16.21 20.90 -34.03
C VAL A 17 16.30 21.09 -32.52
N LEU A 18 16.18 22.32 -32.00
CA LEU A 18 16.16 22.58 -30.55
C LEU A 18 14.94 21.95 -29.86
N ALA A 19 13.77 22.01 -30.47
CA ALA A 19 12.55 21.38 -29.97
C ALA A 19 12.62 19.84 -30.01
N PHE A 20 13.36 19.26 -30.98
CA PHE A 20 13.65 17.82 -31.01
C PHE A 20 14.71 17.42 -29.98
N THR A 21 15.78 18.20 -29.79
CA THR A 21 16.84 17.87 -28.82
C THR A 21 16.40 18.07 -27.36
N LEU A 22 15.46 18.98 -27.10
CA LEU A 22 14.88 19.17 -25.76
C LEU A 22 13.82 18.12 -25.42
N ASN A 23 13.21 17.45 -26.41
CA ASN A 23 12.26 16.35 -26.19
C ASN A 23 12.90 14.97 -26.09
N THR A 24 14.21 14.83 -26.28
CA THR A 24 14.92 13.54 -26.17
C THR A 24 15.69 13.35 -24.87
N PHE A 25 15.46 14.19 -23.86
CA PHE A 25 15.76 13.77 -22.49
C PHE A 25 14.67 12.77 -22.08
N VAL A 26 14.81 11.52 -22.57
CA VAL A 26 14.24 10.37 -21.87
C VAL A 26 14.77 10.49 -20.45
N TYR A 27 13.91 10.81 -19.50
CA TYR A 27 14.25 10.78 -18.09
C TYR A 27 14.68 9.35 -17.80
N ALA A 28 16.00 9.12 -17.70
CA ALA A 28 16.54 7.86 -17.25
C ALA A 28 16.16 7.75 -15.77
N GLY A 29 15.18 6.90 -15.47
CA GLY A 29 14.74 6.68 -14.09
C GLY A 29 15.85 6.02 -13.29
N VAL A 30 16.03 6.47 -12.05
CA VAL A 30 17.00 5.90 -11.11
C VAL A 30 16.22 5.29 -9.96
N ASN A 31 16.57 4.06 -9.59
CA ASN A 31 16.00 3.43 -8.40
C ASN A 31 16.52 4.16 -7.15
N PRO A 32 15.65 4.60 -6.23
CA PRO A 32 16.08 5.06 -4.90
C PRO A 32 16.83 3.96 -4.15
N THR A 33 17.41 4.31 -3.00
CA THR A 33 18.03 3.29 -2.15
C THR A 33 16.98 2.28 -1.67
N ARG A 34 17.46 1.12 -1.20
CA ARG A 34 16.60 0.08 -0.62
C ARG A 34 15.79 0.65 0.54
N GLU A 35 16.43 1.45 1.39
CA GLU A 35 15.84 2.07 2.58
C GLU A 35 14.76 3.09 2.20
N GLU A 36 15.03 3.95 1.21
CA GLU A 36 14.05 4.91 0.70
C GLU A 36 12.82 4.20 0.11
N LEU A 37 13.03 3.15 -0.68
CA LEU A 37 11.95 2.34 -1.24
C LEU A 37 11.10 1.68 -0.15
N GLU A 38 11.75 1.12 0.87
CA GLU A 38 11.04 0.50 1.99
C GLU A 38 10.22 1.50 2.78
N LEU A 39 10.76 2.71 3.02
CA LEU A 39 10.03 3.77 3.70
C LEU A 39 8.79 4.20 2.90
N MET A 40 8.90 4.29 1.56
CA MET A 40 7.75 4.55 0.70
C MET A 40 6.70 3.44 0.80
N ILE A 41 7.14 2.17 0.83
CA ILE A 41 6.25 1.01 0.98
C ILE A 41 5.57 1.01 2.36
N ASP A 42 6.31 1.31 3.44
CA ASP A 42 5.76 1.40 4.79
C ASP A 42 4.65 2.44 4.85
N ARG A 43 4.91 3.65 4.33
CA ARG A 43 3.91 4.73 4.28
C ARG A 43 2.64 4.30 3.56
N VAL A 44 2.75 3.65 2.40
CA VAL A 44 1.57 3.15 1.67
C VAL A 44 0.87 2.03 2.45
N ALA A 45 1.61 1.10 3.02
CA ALA A 45 1.04 -0.01 3.79
C ALA A 45 0.24 0.49 5.01
N GLU A 46 0.79 1.47 5.74
CA GLU A 46 0.14 2.11 6.89
C GLU A 46 -1.14 2.84 6.48
N LYS A 47 -1.10 3.64 5.39
CA LYS A 47 -2.29 4.28 4.82
C LYS A 47 -3.37 3.25 4.50
N ARG A 48 -2.97 2.10 3.95
CA ARG A 48 -3.88 1.08 3.43
C ARG A 48 -4.25 -0.02 4.40
N ALA A 49 -3.78 0.02 5.66
CA ALA A 49 -4.02 -1.05 6.64
C ALA A 49 -3.56 -2.43 6.14
N ILE A 50 -2.42 -2.46 5.47
CA ILE A 50 -1.77 -3.69 5.03
C ILE A 50 -0.53 -3.88 5.91
N PRO A 51 -0.23 -5.09 6.40
CA PRO A 51 1.03 -5.36 7.07
C PRO A 51 2.21 -5.03 6.14
N ALA A 52 3.05 -4.07 6.53
CA ALA A 52 4.06 -3.49 5.62
C ALA A 52 5.08 -4.51 5.10
N ILE A 53 5.46 -5.46 5.94
CA ILE A 53 6.35 -6.58 5.59
C ILE A 53 5.81 -7.44 4.42
N LEU A 54 4.49 -7.51 4.23
CA LEU A 54 3.90 -8.22 3.08
C LEU A 54 4.16 -7.45 1.77
N LEU A 55 3.93 -6.13 1.74
CA LEU A 55 4.20 -5.33 0.54
C LEU A 55 5.69 -5.27 0.22
N LYS A 56 6.54 -5.19 1.25
CA LYS A 56 7.99 -5.28 1.09
C LYS A 56 8.37 -6.62 0.43
N ALA A 57 7.92 -7.73 0.99
CA ALA A 57 8.21 -9.04 0.42
C ALA A 57 7.66 -9.23 -1.00
N ILE A 58 6.49 -8.65 -1.32
CA ILE A 58 5.97 -8.61 -2.69
C ILE A 58 6.94 -7.83 -3.60
N ALA A 59 7.37 -6.63 -3.24
CA ALA A 59 8.34 -5.86 -4.02
C ALA A 59 9.65 -6.63 -4.24
N ARG A 60 10.11 -7.40 -3.22
CA ARG A 60 11.27 -8.28 -3.33
C ARG A 60 11.07 -9.36 -4.38
N VAL A 61 9.96 -10.08 -4.31
CA VAL A 61 9.66 -11.23 -5.18
C VAL A 61 9.33 -10.79 -6.61
N GLU A 62 8.61 -9.67 -6.78
CA GLU A 62 8.17 -9.19 -8.08
C GLU A 62 9.30 -8.57 -8.90
N SER A 63 10.20 -7.80 -8.26
CA SER A 63 11.17 -7.00 -9.01
C SER A 63 12.56 -6.93 -8.40
N CYS A 64 12.83 -7.58 -7.27
CA CYS A 64 14.07 -7.40 -6.50
C CYS A 64 14.34 -5.93 -6.13
N TYR A 65 13.28 -5.13 -5.92
CA TYR A 65 13.35 -3.68 -5.67
C TYR A 65 13.84 -2.84 -6.85
N GLU A 66 13.62 -3.31 -8.07
CA GLU A 66 13.96 -2.57 -9.29
C GLU A 66 12.68 -2.05 -9.95
N HIS A 67 12.46 -0.73 -9.90
CA HIS A 67 11.44 -0.06 -10.70
C HIS A 67 11.95 0.26 -12.11
N TYR A 68 13.22 0.66 -12.22
CA TYR A 68 13.92 0.95 -13.47
C TYR A 68 15.03 -0.07 -13.73
N LYS A 69 15.30 -0.34 -15.01
CA LYS A 69 16.44 -1.15 -15.45
C LYS A 69 17.74 -0.33 -15.39
N SER A 70 18.87 -0.99 -15.61
CA SER A 70 20.19 -0.33 -15.62
C SER A 70 20.34 0.76 -16.70
N ASP A 71 19.53 0.73 -17.75
CA ASP A 71 19.50 1.77 -18.80
C ASP A 71 18.54 2.94 -18.48
N GLY A 72 17.93 2.92 -17.30
CA GLY A 72 16.97 3.91 -16.83
C GLY A 72 15.55 3.76 -17.40
N SER A 73 15.29 2.75 -18.25
CA SER A 73 13.94 2.47 -18.71
C SER A 73 13.10 1.79 -17.62
N PRO A 74 11.78 2.02 -17.56
CA PRO A 74 10.90 1.32 -16.63
C PRO A 74 10.97 -0.20 -16.79
N LYS A 75 10.94 -0.94 -15.68
CA LYS A 75 10.96 -2.40 -15.67
C LYS A 75 9.58 -2.94 -16.06
N ILE A 76 9.45 -3.33 -17.34
CA ILE A 76 8.20 -3.83 -17.92
C ILE A 76 8.39 -5.28 -18.37
N ASN A 77 7.47 -6.15 -17.99
CA ASN A 77 7.37 -7.53 -18.46
C ASN A 77 5.95 -7.81 -18.99
N GLY A 78 5.80 -7.88 -20.31
CA GLY A 78 4.48 -7.98 -20.94
C GLY A 78 3.61 -6.76 -20.59
N THR A 79 2.54 -6.98 -19.83
CA THR A 79 1.64 -5.91 -19.34
C THR A 79 1.89 -5.52 -17.88
N SER A 80 2.88 -6.13 -17.22
CA SER A 80 3.28 -5.83 -15.84
C SER A 80 4.34 -4.74 -15.79
N ILE A 81 4.16 -3.74 -14.90
CA ILE A 81 4.95 -2.52 -14.87
C ILE A 81 5.53 -2.24 -13.47
N GLY A 82 6.81 -1.93 -13.42
CA GLY A 82 7.50 -1.29 -12.30
C GLY A 82 7.77 -2.19 -11.09
N LEU A 83 8.05 -1.55 -9.95
CA LEU A 83 8.45 -2.16 -8.69
C LEU A 83 7.52 -3.29 -8.23
N MET A 84 6.21 -3.08 -8.30
CA MET A 84 5.20 -4.03 -7.83
C MET A 84 4.66 -4.95 -8.95
N GLN A 85 5.23 -4.86 -10.17
CA GLN A 85 4.84 -5.61 -11.38
C GLN A 85 3.32 -5.57 -11.70
N ILE A 86 2.73 -4.38 -11.67
CA ILE A 86 1.29 -4.18 -11.84
C ILE A 86 0.83 -4.53 -13.25
N ASN A 87 0.02 -5.58 -13.38
CA ASN A 87 -0.56 -5.97 -14.66
C ASN A 87 -1.68 -5.01 -15.05
N ASN A 88 -1.42 -4.18 -16.06
CA ASN A 88 -2.37 -3.14 -16.48
C ASN A 88 -3.17 -3.48 -17.76
N ARG A 89 -3.27 -4.75 -18.16
CA ARG A 89 -4.05 -5.14 -19.37
C ARG A 89 -5.53 -4.73 -19.26
N TYR A 90 -6.10 -4.89 -18.06
CA TYR A 90 -7.47 -4.52 -17.71
C TYR A 90 -7.54 -3.87 -16.31
N GLY A 91 -6.42 -3.34 -15.83
CA GLY A 91 -6.31 -2.80 -14.47
C GLY A 91 -6.94 -1.41 -14.32
N GLY A 92 -7.01 -0.64 -15.42
CA GLY A 92 -7.57 0.71 -15.40
C GLY A 92 -6.67 1.76 -14.73
N TYR A 93 -5.42 1.40 -14.42
CA TYR A 93 -4.43 2.32 -13.86
C TYR A 93 -3.83 3.21 -14.95
N ASP A 94 -3.33 4.38 -14.56
CA ASP A 94 -2.59 5.27 -15.46
C ASP A 94 -1.22 4.64 -15.77
N SER A 95 -1.03 4.23 -17.03
CA SER A 95 0.19 3.53 -17.46
C SER A 95 1.44 4.41 -17.39
N GLU A 96 1.32 5.72 -17.55
CA GLU A 96 2.47 6.63 -17.48
C GLU A 96 2.86 6.85 -16.01
N LYS A 97 1.89 7.01 -15.12
CA LYS A 97 2.17 7.04 -13.68
C LYS A 97 2.77 5.73 -13.19
N LEU A 98 2.26 4.57 -13.63
CA LEU A 98 2.86 3.28 -13.24
C LEU A 98 4.35 3.15 -13.60
N LYS A 99 4.80 3.83 -14.67
CA LYS A 99 6.18 3.78 -15.17
C LYS A 99 7.12 4.78 -14.52
N TYR A 100 6.60 5.93 -14.08
CA TYR A 100 7.42 7.10 -13.74
C TYR A 100 7.08 7.72 -12.39
N ASP A 101 5.97 7.33 -11.78
CA ASP A 101 5.56 7.71 -10.43
C ASP A 101 5.65 6.47 -9.53
N LEU A 102 6.73 6.44 -8.75
CA LEU A 102 7.08 5.30 -7.91
C LEU A 102 6.07 5.11 -6.76
N GLU A 103 5.57 6.19 -6.16
CA GLU A 103 4.53 6.11 -5.11
C GLU A 103 3.23 5.59 -5.72
N TYR A 104 2.84 6.07 -6.90
CA TYR A 104 1.67 5.54 -7.60
C TYR A 104 1.79 4.05 -7.93
N ASN A 105 2.98 3.56 -8.31
CA ASN A 105 3.21 2.13 -8.55
C ASN A 105 3.05 1.30 -7.27
N ILE A 106 3.54 1.81 -6.13
CA ILE A 106 3.40 1.16 -4.81
C ILE A 106 1.94 1.15 -4.37
N GLU A 107 1.26 2.29 -4.45
CA GLU A 107 -0.19 2.42 -4.15
C GLU A 107 -1.03 1.49 -5.04
N ALA A 108 -0.68 1.35 -6.32
CA ALA A 108 -1.35 0.41 -7.22
C ALA A 108 -1.12 -1.05 -6.80
N GLY A 109 0.08 -1.39 -6.31
CA GLY A 109 0.35 -2.72 -5.74
C GLY A 109 -0.49 -3.00 -4.49
N ALA A 110 -0.59 -2.03 -3.60
CA ALA A 110 -1.45 -2.11 -2.44
C ALA A 110 -2.93 -2.29 -2.84
N ASP A 111 -3.44 -1.50 -3.80
CA ASP A 111 -4.82 -1.65 -4.30
C ASP A 111 -5.06 -3.01 -4.97
N VAL A 112 -4.10 -3.53 -5.75
CA VAL A 112 -4.20 -4.90 -6.31
C VAL A 112 -4.31 -5.94 -5.21
N LEU A 113 -3.47 -5.87 -4.16
CA LEU A 113 -3.54 -6.80 -3.04
C LEU A 113 -4.87 -6.69 -2.28
N LEU A 114 -5.35 -5.47 -2.02
CA LEU A 114 -6.66 -5.25 -1.40
C LEU A 114 -7.82 -5.73 -2.27
N ASN A 115 -7.70 -5.66 -3.59
CA ASN A 115 -8.67 -6.26 -4.50
C ASN A 115 -8.68 -7.79 -4.35
N LYS A 116 -7.53 -8.45 -4.18
CA LYS A 116 -7.46 -9.91 -3.95
C LYS A 116 -7.99 -10.30 -2.57
N TRP A 117 -7.72 -9.48 -1.58
CA TRP A 117 -8.30 -9.61 -0.25
C TRP A 117 -9.83 -9.48 -0.29
N SER A 118 -10.35 -8.48 -1.01
CA SER A 118 -11.79 -8.29 -1.24
C SER A 118 -12.42 -9.50 -1.93
N MET A 119 -11.77 -10.04 -2.97
CA MET A 119 -12.24 -11.29 -3.60
C MET A 119 -12.37 -12.43 -2.59
N SER A 120 -11.49 -12.50 -1.59
CA SER A 120 -11.58 -13.51 -0.53
C SER A 120 -12.74 -13.24 0.43
N SER A 121 -12.96 -11.97 0.76
CA SER A 121 -14.09 -11.51 1.58
C SER A 121 -15.47 -11.82 0.96
N TYR A 122 -15.58 -11.76 -0.37
CA TYR A 122 -16.81 -12.04 -1.11
C TYR A 122 -16.89 -13.46 -1.69
N ASN A 123 -16.11 -14.42 -1.18
CA ASN A 123 -16.09 -15.83 -1.60
C ASN A 123 -15.79 -16.06 -3.10
N GLU A 124 -15.08 -15.13 -3.73
CA GLU A 124 -14.51 -15.32 -5.07
C GLU A 124 -13.12 -15.96 -4.99
N VAL A 125 -12.44 -15.87 -3.86
CA VAL A 125 -11.17 -16.55 -3.57
C VAL A 125 -11.31 -17.18 -2.18
N SER A 126 -10.62 -18.30 -1.95
CA SER A 126 -10.62 -18.92 -0.62
C SER A 126 -10.12 -17.95 0.44
N SER A 127 -10.49 -18.16 1.70
CA SER A 127 -10.10 -17.29 2.81
C SER A 127 -9.54 -18.09 3.99
N VAL A 128 -8.94 -17.39 4.94
CA VAL A 128 -8.43 -17.96 6.18
C VAL A 128 -9.12 -17.30 7.37
N GLY A 129 -9.66 -18.13 8.25
CA GLY A 129 -10.30 -17.74 9.49
C GLY A 129 -11.39 -16.68 9.35
N ASN A 130 -11.33 -15.68 10.23
CA ASN A 130 -12.25 -14.55 10.25
C ASN A 130 -11.81 -13.41 9.32
N MET A 131 -10.75 -13.61 8.52
CA MET A 131 -10.15 -12.58 7.69
C MET A 131 -9.72 -11.34 8.50
N ASP A 132 -9.27 -11.46 9.74
CA ASP A 132 -8.65 -10.32 10.44
C ASP A 132 -7.39 -9.87 9.67
N PRO A 133 -7.33 -8.65 9.09
CA PRO A 133 -6.17 -8.20 8.32
C PRO A 133 -4.93 -7.96 9.19
N ASN A 134 -5.08 -7.88 10.52
CA ASN A 134 -3.96 -7.76 11.45
C ASN A 134 -3.34 -9.11 11.81
N VAL A 135 -3.80 -10.21 11.21
CA VAL A 135 -3.19 -11.55 11.32
C VAL A 135 -2.50 -11.88 10.00
N LEU A 136 -1.17 -12.01 10.01
CA LEU A 136 -0.37 -12.21 8.79
C LEU A 136 -0.79 -13.45 8.00
N GLU A 137 -1.07 -14.55 8.70
CA GLU A 137 -1.48 -15.82 8.10
C GLU A 137 -2.81 -15.71 7.32
N ASN A 138 -3.66 -14.75 7.67
CA ASN A 138 -4.94 -14.59 7.00
C ASN A 138 -4.79 -14.11 5.54
N TRP A 139 -3.64 -13.55 5.17
CA TRP A 139 -3.36 -13.04 3.82
C TRP A 139 -2.99 -14.13 2.81
N TYR A 140 -2.86 -15.40 3.21
CA TYR A 140 -2.36 -16.49 2.38
C TYR A 140 -2.99 -16.56 0.97
N PHE A 141 -4.32 -16.53 0.88
CA PHE A 141 -5.01 -16.64 -0.41
C PHE A 141 -5.05 -15.33 -1.20
N ALA A 142 -4.98 -14.18 -0.52
CA ALA A 142 -4.78 -12.90 -1.21
C ALA A 142 -3.41 -12.86 -1.89
N LEU A 143 -2.35 -13.35 -1.24
CA LEU A 143 -1.01 -13.51 -1.82
C LEU A 143 -1.00 -14.50 -2.99
N TRP A 144 -1.68 -15.64 -2.84
CA TRP A 144 -1.88 -16.58 -3.95
C TRP A 144 -2.49 -15.87 -5.16
N ALA A 145 -3.59 -15.16 -4.94
CA ALA A 145 -4.31 -14.47 -5.99
C ALA A 145 -3.59 -13.23 -6.54
N TYR A 146 -2.65 -12.63 -5.80
CA TYR A 146 -1.81 -11.51 -6.24
C TYR A 146 -0.92 -11.95 -7.40
N ASN A 147 -0.18 -13.05 -7.19
CA ASN A 147 0.61 -13.68 -8.26
C ASN A 147 -0.26 -14.26 -9.37
N GLY A 148 -1.46 -14.72 -9.00
CA GLY A 148 -2.50 -15.20 -9.90
C GLY A 148 -3.20 -16.42 -9.32
N TRP A 149 -4.52 -16.49 -9.47
CA TRP A 149 -5.33 -17.61 -9.00
C TRP A 149 -5.15 -18.87 -9.87
N ALA A 150 -3.97 -19.49 -9.73
CA ALA A 150 -3.47 -20.60 -10.56
C ALA A 150 -3.08 -21.81 -9.71
N GLN A 151 -3.17 -23.01 -10.30
CA GLN A 151 -2.81 -24.27 -9.62
C GLN A 151 -1.33 -24.36 -9.25
N SER A 152 -0.45 -23.64 -9.94
CA SER A 152 1.00 -23.65 -9.66
C SER A 152 1.35 -23.07 -8.29
N ASN A 153 0.40 -22.38 -7.65
CA ASN A 153 0.55 -21.82 -6.30
C ASN A 153 -0.05 -22.76 -5.23
N ASN A 154 -0.51 -23.95 -5.62
CA ASN A 154 -0.92 -25.01 -4.70
C ASN A 154 0.32 -25.76 -4.17
N PRO A 155 0.58 -25.76 -2.85
CA PRO A 155 1.74 -26.44 -2.27
C PRO A 155 1.75 -27.95 -2.53
N ASN A 156 0.58 -28.58 -2.71
CA ASN A 156 0.45 -30.02 -2.95
C ASN A 156 0.97 -30.46 -4.34
N VAL A 157 1.26 -29.52 -5.25
CA VAL A 157 1.72 -29.84 -6.62
C VAL A 157 3.14 -29.34 -6.94
N VAL A 158 3.82 -28.65 -6.03
CA VAL A 158 5.10 -27.94 -6.31
C VAL A 158 6.16 -28.88 -6.90
N GLN A 159 6.28 -30.10 -6.35
CA GLN A 159 7.22 -31.12 -6.84
C GLN A 159 7.00 -31.51 -8.31
N SER A 160 5.77 -31.35 -8.83
CA SER A 160 5.39 -31.73 -10.19
C SER A 160 5.64 -30.63 -11.23
N TYR A 161 5.87 -29.38 -10.84
CA TYR A 161 5.92 -28.22 -11.75
C TYR A 161 7.31 -27.62 -11.96
N ALA A 162 8.38 -28.34 -11.62
CA ALA A 162 9.77 -27.85 -11.67
C ALA A 162 10.06 -26.58 -10.85
N LYS A 163 9.09 -26.08 -10.08
CA LYS A 163 9.23 -24.98 -9.11
C LYS A 163 9.64 -25.55 -7.76
N LYS A 164 10.50 -24.84 -7.04
CA LYS A 164 10.92 -25.24 -5.67
C LYS A 164 9.94 -24.76 -4.59
N TYR A 165 9.27 -23.63 -4.82
CA TYR A 165 8.40 -22.98 -3.84
C TYR A 165 7.16 -22.39 -4.52
N THR A 166 6.05 -22.30 -3.79
CA THR A 166 4.87 -21.50 -4.20
C THR A 166 5.18 -20.01 -4.03
N TYR A 167 4.38 -19.15 -4.64
CA TYR A 167 4.54 -17.69 -4.45
C TYR A 167 4.41 -17.28 -2.98
N GLN A 168 3.44 -17.82 -2.27
CA GLN A 168 3.20 -17.56 -0.86
C GLN A 168 4.40 -17.95 0.00
N GLN A 169 5.01 -19.11 -0.31
CA GLN A 169 6.22 -19.53 0.40
C GLN A 169 7.40 -18.61 0.11
N LEU A 170 7.56 -18.12 -1.12
CA LEU A 170 8.61 -17.13 -1.43
C LEU A 170 8.43 -15.83 -0.62
N ILE A 171 7.19 -15.37 -0.47
CA ILE A 171 6.88 -14.20 0.37
C ILE A 171 7.26 -14.48 1.82
N TYR A 172 6.87 -15.63 2.38
CA TYR A 172 7.18 -15.99 3.77
C TYR A 172 8.68 -16.13 4.00
N ASP A 173 9.40 -16.77 3.08
CA ASP A 173 10.86 -16.93 3.14
C ASP A 173 11.59 -15.59 3.10
N VAL A 174 11.10 -14.63 2.30
CA VAL A 174 11.65 -13.25 2.30
C VAL A 174 11.42 -12.58 3.65
N ILE A 175 10.23 -12.72 4.22
CA ILE A 175 9.88 -12.09 5.50
C ILE A 175 10.73 -12.64 6.65
N GLU A 176 10.91 -13.95 6.71
CA GLU A 176 11.74 -14.61 7.71
C GLU A 176 13.22 -14.21 7.56
N LYS A 177 13.71 -14.12 6.32
CA LYS A 177 15.12 -13.82 6.05
C LYS A 177 15.49 -12.34 6.18
N GLU A 178 14.65 -11.44 5.71
CA GLU A 178 14.98 -10.01 5.57
C GLU A 178 14.35 -9.14 6.67
N TYR A 179 13.29 -9.61 7.35
CA TYR A 179 12.54 -8.80 8.33
C TYR A 179 12.36 -9.45 9.70
N ASP A 180 13.01 -10.59 9.97
CA ASP A 180 12.87 -11.37 11.21
C ASP A 180 11.40 -11.70 11.55
N GLY A 181 10.53 -11.70 10.54
CA GLY A 181 9.11 -11.98 10.69
C GLY A 181 8.84 -13.45 10.38
N LYS A 182 8.10 -14.14 11.24
CA LYS A 182 7.66 -15.50 10.95
C LYS A 182 6.20 -15.50 10.54
N ILE A 183 5.84 -16.23 9.49
CA ILE A 183 4.44 -16.49 9.13
C ILE A 183 4.23 -17.99 9.05
N HIS A 184 3.24 -18.51 9.75
CA HIS A 184 2.94 -19.92 9.75
C HIS A 184 2.10 -20.29 8.52
N ASN A 185 2.44 -21.39 7.87
CA ASN A 185 1.60 -21.92 6.80
C ASN A 185 0.23 -22.36 7.37
N ILE A 186 -0.80 -22.22 6.53
CA ILE A 186 -2.08 -22.90 6.77
C ILE A 186 -1.89 -24.41 6.72
N ASP A 187 -2.83 -25.16 7.30
CA ASP A 187 -2.85 -26.61 7.16
C ASP A 187 -3.22 -26.99 5.71
N PHE A 188 -2.24 -27.52 4.98
CA PHE A 188 -2.42 -27.89 3.57
C PHE A 188 -3.34 -29.10 3.37
N SER A 189 -3.74 -29.81 4.42
CA SER A 189 -4.74 -30.89 4.33
C SER A 189 -6.13 -30.38 3.91
N TYR A 190 -6.42 -29.09 4.10
CA TYR A 190 -7.64 -28.45 3.60
C TYR A 190 -7.59 -28.14 2.10
N LEU A 191 -6.41 -28.20 1.47
CA LEU A 191 -6.24 -27.90 0.05
C LEU A 191 -6.41 -29.17 -0.79
N PRO A 192 -6.94 -29.05 -2.02
CA PRO A 192 -7.02 -30.21 -2.91
C PRO A 192 -5.62 -30.71 -3.28
N ALA A 193 -5.51 -32.00 -3.55
CA ALA A 193 -4.25 -32.63 -3.98
C ALA A 193 -3.71 -32.02 -5.28
N THR A 194 -4.59 -31.57 -6.19
CA THR A 194 -4.25 -30.88 -7.43
C THR A 194 -5.22 -29.74 -7.72
N GLY A 195 -4.86 -28.85 -8.66
CA GLY A 195 -5.73 -27.76 -9.06
C GLY A 195 -5.83 -26.64 -8.02
N LYS A 196 -6.96 -25.92 -8.05
CA LYS A 196 -7.24 -24.77 -7.17
C LYS A 196 -8.29 -25.17 -6.13
N PRO A 197 -8.23 -24.65 -4.90
CA PRO A 197 -9.29 -24.86 -3.93
C PRO A 197 -10.62 -24.23 -4.40
N SER A 198 -11.73 -24.65 -3.77
CA SER A 198 -13.02 -23.98 -3.95
C SER A 198 -12.90 -22.51 -3.58
N ARG A 199 -13.54 -21.64 -4.36
CA ARG A 199 -13.59 -20.19 -4.07
C ARG A 199 -14.30 -19.87 -2.75
N SER A 200 -15.18 -20.76 -2.29
CA SER A 200 -15.88 -20.64 -0.99
C SER A 200 -15.16 -21.36 0.17
N LEU A 201 -13.97 -21.92 -0.06
CA LEU A 201 -13.23 -22.59 1.00
C LEU A 201 -12.76 -21.56 2.04
N VAL A 202 -13.08 -21.82 3.31
CA VAL A 202 -12.52 -21.10 4.45
C VAL A 202 -11.66 -22.07 5.24
N VAL A 203 -10.35 -21.81 5.29
CA VAL A 203 -9.40 -22.61 6.07
C VAL A 203 -9.30 -22.01 7.47
N PRO A 204 -9.22 -22.79 8.57
CA PRO A 204 -9.01 -22.22 9.90
C PRO A 204 -7.72 -21.41 9.97
N THR A 205 -7.72 -20.33 10.75
CA THR A 205 -6.48 -19.63 11.12
C THR A 205 -5.57 -20.62 11.88
N PRO A 206 -4.26 -20.68 11.56
CA PRO A 206 -3.31 -21.53 12.28
C PRO A 206 -3.31 -21.26 13.79
N MET A 207 -2.92 -22.25 14.59
CA MET A 207 -2.83 -22.12 16.06
C MET A 207 -1.84 -21.03 16.50
N TYR A 208 -0.74 -20.89 15.74
CA TYR A 208 0.27 -19.86 15.97
C TYR A 208 0.15 -18.81 14.87
N THR A 209 -0.02 -17.56 15.29
CA THR A 209 -0.23 -16.43 14.39
C THR A 209 0.66 -15.27 14.76
N ASN A 210 0.89 -14.39 13.80
CA ASN A 210 1.69 -13.20 13.99
C ASN A 210 0.89 -11.94 13.62
N GLY A 211 1.13 -10.87 14.38
CA GLY A 211 0.46 -9.58 14.20
C GLY A 211 1.01 -8.80 13.02
N GLY A 212 0.13 -8.08 12.32
CA GLY A 212 0.47 -7.20 11.21
C GLY A 212 0.81 -5.76 11.60
N ASN A 213 0.70 -5.42 12.89
CA ASN A 213 0.91 -4.08 13.46
C ASN A 213 0.07 -2.97 12.79
N ILE A 214 -1.17 -3.28 12.41
CA ILE A 214 -2.08 -2.28 11.82
C ILE A 214 -2.46 -1.23 12.88
N ALA A 215 -2.18 0.04 12.58
CA ALA A 215 -2.63 1.15 13.40
C ALA A 215 -4.15 1.34 13.33
N PHE A 216 -4.79 1.45 14.50
CA PHE A 216 -6.22 1.72 14.66
C PHE A 216 -6.51 3.21 14.89
N TYR A 217 -7.76 3.58 14.63
CA TYR A 217 -8.31 4.91 14.88
C TYR A 217 -9.14 4.96 16.16
N GLU A 218 -9.17 6.14 16.75
CA GLU A 218 -9.87 6.46 17.98
C GLU A 218 -11.03 7.40 17.68
N LYS A 219 -12.07 7.32 18.50
CA LYS A 219 -13.15 8.31 18.45
C LYS A 219 -12.59 9.71 18.66
N GLY A 220 -12.98 10.64 17.79
CA GLY A 220 -12.48 12.01 17.77
C GLY A 220 -11.30 12.25 16.85
N ASP A 221 -10.72 11.20 16.24
CA ASP A 221 -9.71 11.38 15.20
C ASP A 221 -10.30 12.08 13.98
N TYR A 222 -9.56 13.04 13.43
CA TYR A 222 -9.85 13.65 12.14
C TYR A 222 -9.27 12.78 11.03
N VAL A 223 -10.09 12.52 10.02
CA VAL A 223 -9.73 11.71 8.87
C VAL A 223 -10.09 12.39 7.57
N ARG A 224 -9.46 11.96 6.50
CA ARG A 224 -9.90 12.24 5.13
C ARG A 224 -9.95 10.96 4.33
N THR A 225 -10.85 10.88 3.35
CA THR A 225 -10.78 9.81 2.36
C THR A 225 -9.51 9.95 1.51
N ASP A 226 -8.81 8.84 1.28
CA ASP A 226 -7.54 8.79 0.58
C ASP A 226 -7.44 7.51 -0.27
N GLY A 227 -6.79 7.57 -1.43
CA GLY A 227 -6.74 6.46 -2.37
C GLY A 227 -6.39 6.86 -3.79
N ILE A 228 -6.09 5.87 -4.63
CA ILE A 228 -6.04 6.03 -6.09
C ILE A 228 -7.45 6.30 -6.66
N ARG A 229 -8.49 5.81 -5.97
CA ARG A 229 -9.90 5.98 -6.38
C ARG A 229 -10.37 7.41 -6.13
N THR A 230 -11.31 7.87 -6.95
CA THR A 230 -11.89 9.21 -6.84
C THR A 230 -13.23 9.24 -6.11
N LYS A 231 -13.82 8.06 -5.84
CA LYS A 231 -15.09 7.88 -5.16
C LYS A 231 -14.98 6.78 -4.10
N PHE A 232 -15.63 7.02 -2.98
CA PHE A 232 -15.71 6.12 -1.83
C PHE A 232 -17.17 6.03 -1.37
N HIS A 233 -17.47 5.02 -0.57
CA HIS A 233 -18.85 4.64 -0.28
C HIS A 233 -19.09 4.53 1.21
N LEU A 234 -20.06 5.30 1.72
CA LEU A 234 -20.58 5.14 3.07
C LEU A 234 -21.65 4.05 3.10
N ARG A 235 -21.73 3.35 4.23
CA ARG A 235 -22.71 2.29 4.50
C ARG A 235 -23.52 2.54 5.77
N ASP A 236 -24.72 1.96 5.84
CA ASP A 236 -25.61 2.06 7.01
C ASP A 236 -25.09 1.29 8.24
N ALA A 237 -24.29 0.24 8.01
CA ALA A 237 -23.64 -0.60 9.02
C ALA A 237 -22.29 -1.12 8.49
N PRO A 238 -21.40 -1.69 9.34
CA PRO A 238 -20.21 -2.41 8.88
C PRO A 238 -20.55 -3.47 7.82
N ALA A 239 -19.95 -3.37 6.64
CA ALA A 239 -20.26 -4.20 5.46
C ALA A 239 -21.76 -4.22 5.07
N GLY A 240 -22.51 -3.17 5.47
CA GLY A 240 -23.93 -3.02 5.24
C GLY A 240 -24.27 -2.51 3.83
N ARG A 241 -25.46 -1.93 3.70
CA ARG A 241 -25.95 -1.38 2.44
C ARG A 241 -25.27 -0.05 2.17
N TYR A 242 -24.99 0.18 0.90
CA TYR A 242 -24.57 1.48 0.40
C TYR A 242 -25.63 2.55 0.73
N ILE A 243 -25.18 3.71 1.18
CA ILE A 243 -26.06 4.86 1.46
C ILE A 243 -25.63 6.16 0.78
N HIS A 244 -24.32 6.39 0.59
CA HIS A 244 -23.82 7.67 0.09
C HIS A 244 -22.45 7.55 -0.60
N ASP A 245 -22.22 8.36 -1.63
CA ASP A 245 -20.91 8.54 -2.27
C ASP A 245 -20.18 9.72 -1.63
N ILE A 246 -18.90 9.57 -1.33
CA ILE A 246 -18.02 10.68 -0.95
C ILE A 246 -16.81 10.74 -1.88
N SER A 247 -16.32 11.95 -2.13
CA SER A 247 -15.18 12.19 -3.02
C SER A 247 -13.85 12.00 -2.30
N LEU A 248 -12.76 11.85 -3.07
CA LEU A 248 -11.40 11.96 -2.55
C LEU A 248 -11.20 13.24 -1.72
N ASN A 249 -10.40 13.16 -0.66
CA ASN A 249 -10.13 14.22 0.32
C ASN A 249 -11.36 14.74 1.09
N GLN A 250 -12.47 14.00 1.11
CA GLN A 250 -13.58 14.33 2.00
C GLN A 250 -13.12 14.22 3.45
N LEU A 251 -13.22 15.32 4.20
CA LEU A 251 -12.92 15.38 5.64
C LEU A 251 -14.04 14.77 6.45
N GLY A 252 -13.69 14.16 7.57
CA GLY A 252 -14.65 13.62 8.55
C GLY A 252 -14.01 13.39 9.91
N ILE A 253 -14.84 12.99 10.87
CA ILE A 253 -14.45 12.67 12.25
C ILE A 253 -14.87 11.25 12.55
N ILE A 254 -13.99 10.45 13.15
CA ILE A 254 -14.33 9.12 13.63
C ILE A 254 -15.25 9.25 14.84
N VAL A 255 -16.46 8.67 14.76
CA VAL A 255 -17.45 8.69 15.85
C VAL A 255 -17.64 7.32 16.51
N GLU A 256 -17.33 6.23 15.80
CA GLU A 256 -17.47 4.85 16.27
C GLU A 256 -16.52 3.91 15.52
N GLY A 257 -16.20 2.75 16.13
CA GLY A 257 -15.33 1.71 15.59
C GLY A 257 -13.99 1.59 16.33
N PRO A 258 -13.11 0.65 15.92
CA PRO A 258 -13.30 -0.27 14.78
C PRO A 258 -14.33 -1.38 15.05
N VAL A 259 -14.99 -1.83 13.99
CA VAL A 259 -15.71 -3.12 13.95
C VAL A 259 -15.10 -4.00 12.86
N LEU A 260 -14.60 -5.18 13.22
CA LEU A 260 -14.11 -6.16 12.24
C LEU A 260 -15.29 -6.89 11.60
N GLN A 261 -15.50 -6.69 10.30
CA GLN A 261 -16.55 -7.37 9.54
C GLN A 261 -16.09 -7.60 8.10
N ASN A 262 -16.31 -8.81 7.57
CA ASN A 262 -15.95 -9.21 6.21
C ASN A 262 -14.48 -8.87 5.87
N GLY A 263 -13.59 -9.06 6.83
CA GLY A 263 -12.16 -8.82 6.67
C GLY A 263 -11.71 -7.36 6.59
N TYR A 264 -12.55 -6.42 7.03
CA TYR A 264 -12.19 -5.02 7.12
C TYR A 264 -12.48 -4.49 8.53
N TYR A 265 -11.65 -3.55 8.97
CA TYR A 265 -11.98 -2.70 10.11
C TYR A 265 -12.83 -1.53 9.62
N TRP A 266 -14.10 -1.52 10.03
CA TRP A 266 -15.05 -0.47 9.70
C TRP A 266 -15.08 0.60 10.78
N TYR A 267 -15.13 1.84 10.35
CA TYR A 267 -15.33 3.00 11.23
C TYR A 267 -16.54 3.78 10.77
N LYS A 268 -17.31 4.27 11.74
CA LYS A 268 -18.36 5.25 11.48
C LYS A 268 -17.73 6.64 11.44
N VAL A 269 -17.92 7.32 10.32
CA VAL A 269 -17.43 8.69 10.10
C VAL A 269 -18.61 9.65 10.08
N TYR A 270 -18.45 10.76 10.79
CA TYR A 270 -19.32 11.93 10.69
C TYR A 270 -18.69 12.93 9.73
N ILE A 271 -19.45 13.37 8.73
CA ILE A 271 -18.98 14.33 7.72
C ILE A 271 -19.61 15.70 7.98
N ASP A 272 -20.94 15.74 8.11
CA ASP A 272 -21.73 16.93 8.39
C ASP A 272 -23.08 16.54 9.03
N ASP A 273 -23.89 17.54 9.38
CA ASP A 273 -25.17 17.37 10.10
C ASP A 273 -26.15 16.40 9.41
N ASN A 274 -25.99 16.17 8.10
CA ASN A 274 -26.87 15.30 7.31
C ASN A 274 -26.19 14.01 6.85
N THR A 275 -24.88 13.84 7.08
CA THR A 275 -24.09 12.79 6.45
C THR A 275 -23.16 12.11 7.47
N GLU A 276 -23.52 10.87 7.81
CA GLU A 276 -22.67 9.93 8.54
C GLU A 276 -22.81 8.52 7.98
N GLY A 277 -21.80 7.67 8.19
CA GLY A 277 -21.88 6.28 7.76
C GLY A 277 -20.60 5.50 8.00
N TRP A 278 -20.64 4.20 7.72
CA TRP A 278 -19.52 3.29 7.90
C TRP A 278 -18.68 3.16 6.63
N ILE A 279 -17.36 3.20 6.79
CA ILE A 279 -16.37 3.04 5.72
C ILE A 279 -15.18 2.21 6.21
N GLU A 280 -14.53 1.51 5.29
CA GLU A 280 -13.33 0.72 5.56
C GLU A 280 -12.13 1.61 5.91
N ARG A 281 -11.37 1.21 6.94
CA ARG A 281 -10.15 1.92 7.39
C ARG A 281 -9.08 2.07 6.30
N ASN A 282 -9.06 1.19 5.31
CA ASN A 282 -8.10 1.20 4.19
C ASN A 282 -8.21 2.45 3.29
N PHE A 283 -9.33 3.16 3.38
CA PHE A 283 -9.63 4.34 2.56
C PHE A 283 -9.64 5.63 3.36
N LEU A 284 -9.23 5.58 4.63
CA LEU A 284 -9.15 6.73 5.50
C LEU A 284 -7.68 7.03 5.82
N TYR A 285 -7.36 8.32 5.87
CA TYR A 285 -6.08 8.83 6.31
C TYR A 285 -6.30 9.73 7.51
N ARG A 286 -5.67 9.41 8.66
CA ARG A 286 -5.73 10.25 9.85
C ARG A 286 -4.96 11.55 9.62
N THR A 287 -5.60 12.68 9.88
CA THR A 287 -5.03 14.01 9.70
C THR A 287 -4.88 14.79 11.01
N GLY A 288 -5.44 14.27 12.11
CA GLY A 288 -5.44 14.96 13.40
C GLY A 288 -6.39 14.31 14.40
N ASP A 289 -6.71 15.05 15.44
CA ASP A 289 -7.72 14.69 16.43
C ASP A 289 -8.36 15.92 17.07
N ASN A 290 -9.41 15.69 17.87
CA ASN A 290 -10.17 16.74 18.54
C ASN A 290 -9.44 17.43 19.70
N GLU A 291 -8.34 16.87 20.19
CA GLU A 291 -7.59 17.40 21.33
C GLU A 291 -6.50 18.37 20.85
N TYR A 292 -5.75 17.99 19.82
CA TYR A 292 -4.60 18.75 19.31
C TYR A 292 -4.85 19.37 17.93
N GLY A 293 -6.00 19.13 17.32
CA GLY A 293 -6.33 19.62 16.00
C GLY A 293 -5.62 18.83 14.89
N ARG A 294 -5.36 19.50 13.77
CA ARG A 294 -4.64 18.90 12.64
C ARG A 294 -3.17 18.67 13.02
N TYR A 295 -2.64 17.50 12.71
CA TYR A 295 -1.22 17.21 12.89
C TYR A 295 -0.36 18.04 11.95
N VAL A 296 0.70 18.62 12.51
CA VAL A 296 1.63 19.51 11.79
C VAL A 296 2.76 18.76 11.09
N PHE A 297 3.04 17.52 11.50
CA PHE A 297 4.07 16.66 10.91
C PHE A 297 3.44 15.57 10.02
N GLU A 298 4.00 15.33 8.84
CA GLU A 298 3.42 14.40 7.86
C GLU A 298 3.54 12.92 8.28
N ASP A 299 4.55 12.58 9.09
CA ASP A 299 4.97 11.22 9.41
C ASP A 299 4.51 10.71 10.78
N ILE A 300 3.66 11.45 11.50
CA ILE A 300 3.18 11.03 12.83
C ILE A 300 1.77 10.42 12.80
N SER A 301 1.08 10.45 11.66
CA SER A 301 -0.35 10.11 11.55
C SER A 301 -0.69 8.70 12.06
N PHE A 302 0.25 7.76 11.93
CA PHE A 302 0.10 6.37 12.36
C PHE A 302 0.99 6.00 13.56
N HIS A 303 1.80 6.94 14.05
CA HIS A 303 2.75 6.69 15.14
C HIS A 303 2.06 6.72 16.51
N TRP A 304 2.48 5.84 17.42
CA TRP A 304 1.88 5.71 18.76
C TRP A 304 2.07 6.99 19.59
N ALA A 305 3.20 7.69 19.41
CA ALA A 305 3.53 8.92 20.15
C ALA A 305 2.93 10.20 19.57
N ARG A 306 2.09 10.14 18.53
CA ARG A 306 1.58 11.31 17.80
C ARG A 306 1.00 12.40 18.70
N LYS A 307 0.22 12.03 19.72
CA LYS A 307 -0.38 12.96 20.68
C LYS A 307 0.66 13.61 21.58
N ILE A 308 1.65 12.84 22.05
CA ILE A 308 2.80 13.36 22.84
C ILE A 308 3.58 14.37 21.99
N ILE A 309 3.85 14.05 20.73
CA ILE A 309 4.56 14.95 19.81
C ILE A 309 3.78 16.26 19.63
N MET A 310 2.47 16.18 19.41
CA MET A 310 1.61 17.37 19.31
C MET A 310 1.53 18.16 20.61
N GLU A 311 1.56 17.51 21.77
CA GLU A 311 1.63 18.16 23.08
C GLU A 311 2.94 18.94 23.26
N LEU A 312 4.08 18.34 22.89
CA LEU A 312 5.39 19.00 22.92
C LEU A 312 5.43 20.21 21.98
N TYR A 313 4.81 20.09 20.78
CA TYR A 313 4.67 21.20 19.85
C TYR A 313 3.82 22.34 20.45
N GLY A 314 2.66 22.02 21.03
CA GLY A 314 1.80 23.01 21.69
C GLY A 314 2.46 23.71 22.89
N LYS A 315 3.44 23.06 23.53
CA LYS A 315 4.26 23.64 24.61
C LYS A 315 5.47 24.43 24.12
N ASN A 316 5.67 24.57 22.80
CA ASN A 316 6.84 25.19 22.18
C ASN A 316 8.17 24.51 22.58
N ILE A 317 8.15 23.21 22.89
CA ILE A 317 9.37 22.42 23.16
C ILE A 317 10.01 21.97 21.85
N ILE A 318 9.20 21.69 20.83
CA ILE A 318 9.64 21.36 19.48
C ILE A 318 9.07 22.38 18.48
N SER A 319 9.82 22.64 17.42
CA SER A 319 9.44 23.59 16.36
C SER A 319 8.71 22.88 15.21
N GLU A 320 8.00 23.66 14.41
CA GLU A 320 7.37 23.19 13.17
C GLU A 320 8.43 22.72 12.16
N ALA A 321 8.14 21.60 11.50
CA ALA A 321 8.91 21.03 10.40
C ALA A 321 7.98 20.18 9.53
N GLN A 322 8.41 19.83 8.32
CA GLN A 322 7.63 18.93 7.45
C GLN A 322 7.48 17.52 8.07
N TYR A 323 8.56 17.01 8.64
CA TYR A 323 8.64 15.67 9.25
C TYR A 323 9.23 15.76 10.65
N TYR A 324 8.72 14.95 11.57
CA TYR A 324 9.28 14.79 12.92
C TYR A 324 10.38 13.72 12.97
N ASN A 325 10.26 12.69 12.14
CA ASN A 325 11.06 11.46 12.07
C ASN A 325 11.07 10.67 13.40
N PRO A 326 9.89 10.24 13.90
CA PRO A 326 9.75 9.64 15.22
C PRO A 326 10.53 8.34 15.41
N ASP A 327 10.83 7.63 14.32
CA ASP A 327 11.52 6.34 14.34
C ASP A 327 13.04 6.44 14.11
N ASN A 328 13.58 7.66 13.95
CA ASN A 328 15.02 7.84 13.84
C ASN A 328 15.73 7.46 15.13
N TYR A 329 16.82 6.70 15.02
CA TYR A 329 17.66 6.38 16.15
C TYR A 329 18.37 7.64 16.68
N VAL A 330 18.28 7.86 17.99
CA VAL A 330 19.17 8.77 18.70
C VAL A 330 20.50 8.05 18.91
N SER A 331 21.59 8.63 18.40
CA SER A 331 22.93 8.10 18.62
C SER A 331 23.32 8.17 20.12
N LYS A 332 24.28 7.35 20.53
CA LYS A 332 24.78 7.37 21.91
C LYS A 332 25.37 8.74 22.26
N GLU A 333 26.05 9.35 21.31
CA GLU A 333 26.66 10.66 21.41
C GLU A 333 25.59 11.75 21.60
N GLU A 334 24.52 11.75 20.79
CA GLU A 334 23.39 12.68 20.96
C GLU A 334 22.71 12.51 22.33
N PHE A 335 22.52 11.28 22.77
CA PHE A 335 21.97 10.99 24.10
C PHE A 335 22.87 11.52 25.23
N CYS A 336 24.18 11.28 25.15
CA CYS A 336 25.14 11.79 26.13
C CYS A 336 25.21 13.33 26.14
N ILE A 337 25.08 13.98 24.97
CA ILE A 337 25.00 15.44 24.87
C ILE A 337 23.79 15.94 25.67
N LEU A 338 22.62 15.33 25.49
CA LEU A 338 21.40 15.69 26.24
C LEU A 338 21.57 15.53 27.76
N LEU A 339 22.26 14.49 28.23
CA LEU A 339 22.53 14.29 29.67
C LEU A 339 23.55 15.29 30.24
N SER A 340 24.39 15.87 29.41
CA SER A 340 25.48 16.78 29.81
C SER A 340 25.08 18.25 29.86
N LYS A 341 23.83 18.57 29.50
CA LYS A 341 23.23 19.89 29.52
C LYS A 341 22.26 20.00 30.69
#